data_AF-A0A2V6E689-F1
#
_entry.id   AF-A0A2V6E689-F1
#
_cell.length_a   1.000
_cell.length_b   1.000
_cell.length_c   1.000
_cell.angle_alpha   90.00
_cell.angle_beta   90.00
_cell.angle_gamma   90.00
#
_symmetry.space_group_name_H-M   'P 1'
#
loop_
_entity.id
_entity.type
_entity.pdbx_description
1 polymer ?
#
loop_
_entity_poly.entity_id
_entity_poly.type
_entity_poly.pdbx_seq_one_letter_code
_entity_poly.pdbx_strand_id
1 'polypeptide(L)'
;MNIIQTGTSLLTPAELEDSWEEAAKGDKLNSSRTNGSYNDTKVVRIYLSTRQEPLQSVVLEARRAPEDKITHVTIFSPLPKPVEE
;
A
#
# COMPACT_ATOMS: atom_id res chain seq x y z
N MET A 1 -10.78 -9.71 9.97
CA MET A 1 -10.06 -8.74 10.80
C MET A 1 -8.74 -8.48 10.09
N ASN A 2 -8.37 -7.21 9.91
CA ASN A 2 -7.21 -6.80 9.11
C ASN A 2 -6.18 -6.19 10.06
N ILE A 3 -4.90 -6.47 9.83
CA ILE A 3 -3.81 -5.76 10.48
C ILE A 3 -3.74 -4.39 9.81
N ILE A 4 -3.73 -3.35 10.64
CA ILE A 4 -3.51 -1.97 10.20
C ILE A 4 -2.17 -1.55 10.76
N GLN A 5 -1.19 -1.36 9.89
CA GLN A 5 0.11 -0.82 10.26
C GLN A 5 0.22 0.60 9.74
N THR A 6 0.57 1.54 10.60
CA THR A 6 0.76 2.94 10.24
C THR A 6 2.23 3.32 10.33
N GLY A 7 2.65 4.25 9.48
CA GLY A 7 4.02 4.74 9.43
C GLY A 7 4.12 6.09 8.75
N THR A 8 5.35 6.59 8.67
CA THR A 8 5.68 7.82 7.96
C THR A 8 6.85 7.59 7.02
N SER A 9 6.92 8.37 5.94
CA SER A 9 8.00 8.31 4.95
C SER A 9 8.32 9.71 4.42
N LEU A 10 9.59 9.93 4.11
CA LEU A 10 10.06 11.14 3.44
C LEU A 10 9.78 11.11 1.94
N LEU A 11 9.56 9.92 1.35
CA LEU A 11 9.20 9.76 -0.05
C LEU A 11 7.80 10.30 -0.31
N THR A 12 7.61 10.95 -1.46
CA THR A 12 6.28 11.38 -1.88
C THR A 12 5.34 10.18 -2.04
N PRO A 13 4.01 10.38 -1.95
CA PRO A 13 3.07 9.29 -2.18
C PRO A 13 3.26 8.58 -3.53
N ALA A 14 3.68 9.31 -4.57
CA ALA A 14 3.96 8.74 -5.87
C ALA A 14 5.21 7.83 -5.86
N GLU A 15 6.33 8.31 -5.29
CA GLU A 15 7.57 7.53 -5.20
C GLU A 15 7.42 6.24 -4.38
N LEU A 16 6.57 6.28 -3.33
CA LEU A 16 6.24 5.09 -2.54
C LEU A 16 5.55 4.03 -3.36
N GLU A 17 4.57 4.42 -4.18
CA GLU A 17 3.85 3.48 -5.02
C GLU A 17 4.70 2.96 -6.16
N ASP A 18 5.50 3.81 -6.79
CA ASP A 18 6.40 3.37 -7.85
C ASP A 18 7.37 2.30 -7.29
N SER A 19 7.89 2.51 -6.07
CA SER A 19 8.73 1.53 -5.38
C SER A 19 7.99 0.21 -5.08
N TRP A 20 6.73 0.28 -4.66
CA TRP A 20 5.92 -0.92 -4.38
C TRP A 20 5.49 -1.65 -5.64
N GLU A 21 5.20 -0.94 -6.73
CA GLU A 21 4.87 -1.54 -8.02
C GLU A 21 6.07 -2.27 -8.62
N GLU A 22 7.26 -1.67 -8.55
CA GLU A 22 8.49 -2.33 -9.00
C GLU A 22 8.81 -3.58 -8.18
N ALA A 23 8.65 -3.53 -6.85
CA ALA A 23 8.77 -4.71 -6.00
C ALA A 23 7.74 -5.80 -6.38
N ALA A 24 6.48 -5.41 -6.61
CA ALA A 24 5.42 -6.33 -7.02
C ALA A 24 5.70 -7.01 -8.38
N LYS A 25 6.34 -6.32 -9.32
CA LYS A 25 6.81 -6.91 -10.59
C LYS A 25 7.87 -7.98 -10.35
N GLY A 26 8.84 -7.70 -9.47
CA GLY A 26 9.90 -8.65 -9.09
C GLY A 26 9.34 -9.94 -8.48
N ASP A 27 8.38 -9.81 -7.57
CA ASP A 27 7.73 -10.93 -6.89
C ASP A 27 6.56 -11.56 -7.67
N LYS A 28 6.32 -11.13 -8.91
CA LYS A 28 5.21 -11.60 -9.75
C LYS A 28 3.85 -11.50 -9.05
N LEU A 29 3.62 -10.42 -8.30
CA LEU A 29 2.33 -10.10 -7.72
C LEU A 29 1.43 -9.44 -8.77
N ASN A 30 0.13 -9.42 -8.50
CA ASN A 30 -0.79 -8.49 -9.15
C ASN A 30 -0.67 -7.14 -8.44
N SER A 31 -0.63 -6.06 -9.21
CA SER A 31 -0.67 -4.70 -8.68
C SER A 31 -1.78 -3.90 -9.36
N SER A 32 -2.43 -3.03 -8.60
CA SER A 32 -3.36 -2.03 -9.10
C SER A 32 -3.21 -0.76 -8.29
N ARG A 33 -3.25 0.39 -8.95
CA ARG A 33 -3.01 1.70 -8.34
C ARG A 33 -4.22 2.60 -8.53
N THR A 34 -4.52 3.41 -7.52
CA THR A 34 -5.57 4.42 -7.57
C THR A 34 -5.05 5.73 -7.00
N ASN A 35 -5.17 6.79 -7.81
CA ASN A 35 -4.78 8.13 -7.41
C ASN A 35 -6.02 8.95 -7.09
N GLY A 36 -5.98 9.67 -5.97
CA GLY A 36 -7.07 10.53 -5.52
C GLY A 36 -6.55 11.79 -4.84
N SER A 37 -7.47 12.68 -4.52
CA SER A 37 -7.18 13.88 -3.74
C SER A 37 -8.41 14.25 -2.92
N TYR A 38 -8.21 14.54 -1.64
CA TYR A 38 -9.27 14.97 -0.72
C TYR A 38 -8.82 16.26 -0.04
N ASN A 39 -9.55 17.36 -0.23
CA ASN A 39 -9.19 18.69 0.30
C ASN A 39 -7.70 19.02 0.07
N ASP A 40 -7.26 18.94 -1.20
CA ASP A 40 -5.87 19.13 -1.66
C ASP A 40 -4.82 18.15 -1.10
N THR A 41 -5.20 17.27 -0.18
CA THR A 41 -4.34 16.17 0.28
C THR A 41 -4.28 15.11 -0.80
N LYS A 42 -3.10 14.87 -1.36
CA LYS A 42 -2.88 13.77 -2.28
C LYS A 42 -3.01 12.46 -1.52
N VAL A 43 -3.88 11.59 -1.99
CA VAL A 43 -4.09 10.24 -1.46
C VAL A 43 -3.87 9.26 -2.58
N VAL A 44 -3.05 8.26 -2.32
CA VAL A 44 -2.70 7.28 -3.33
C VAL A 44 -2.74 5.91 -2.70
N ARG A 45 -3.36 4.96 -3.40
CA ARG A 45 -3.58 3.60 -2.92
C ARG A 45 -3.04 2.60 -3.92
N ILE A 46 -2.19 1.69 -3.46
CA ILE A 46 -1.74 0.53 -4.20
C ILE A 46 -2.31 -0.75 -3.58
N TYR A 47 -2.88 -1.60 -4.43
CA TYR A 47 -3.42 -2.91 -4.11
C TYR A 47 -2.47 -3.94 -4.67
N LEU A 48 -1.92 -4.78 -3.81
CA LEU A 48 -1.09 -5.93 -4.19
C LEU A 48 -1.84 -7.21 -3.87
N SER A 49 -1.73 -8.22 -4.73
CA SER A 49 -2.22 -9.56 -4.41
C SER A 49 -1.38 -10.67 -5.04
N THR A 50 -1.41 -11.85 -4.43
CA THR A 50 -0.78 -13.04 -5.00
C THR A 50 -1.51 -13.49 -6.28
N ARG A 51 -0.76 -14.01 -7.24
CA ARG A 51 -1.32 -14.55 -8.50
C ARG A 51 -1.89 -15.96 -8.37
N GLN A 52 -1.42 -16.69 -7.37
CA GLN A 52 -1.76 -18.10 -7.12
C GLN A 52 -2.13 -18.29 -5.66
N GLU A 53 -2.80 -19.40 -5.37
CA GLU A 53 -3.19 -19.74 -4.01
C GLU A 53 -1.96 -19.94 -3.09
N PRO A 54 -2.03 -19.48 -1.83
CA PRO A 54 -3.18 -18.81 -1.20
C PRO A 54 -3.33 -17.35 -1.67
N LEU A 55 -4.57 -16.95 -2.01
CA LEU A 55 -4.89 -15.57 -2.34
C LEU A 55 -4.71 -14.68 -1.10
N GLN A 56 -3.69 -13.83 -1.14
CA GLN A 56 -3.45 -12.79 -0.15
C GLN A 56 -3.48 -11.44 -0.86
N SER A 57 -3.98 -10.42 -0.17
CA SER A 57 -3.99 -9.05 -0.67
C SER A 57 -3.48 -8.08 0.37
N VAL A 58 -2.73 -7.07 -0.05
CA VAL A 58 -2.25 -5.99 0.81
C VAL A 58 -2.62 -4.67 0.14
N VAL A 59 -3.05 -3.70 0.93
CA VAL A 59 -3.31 -2.35 0.44
C VAL A 59 -2.38 -1.40 1.16
N LEU A 60 -1.62 -0.60 0.43
CA LEU A 60 -0.93 0.55 0.99
C LEU A 60 -1.68 1.81 0.58
N GLU A 61 -1.97 2.66 1.56
CA GLU A 61 -2.45 4.02 1.37
C GLU A 61 -1.35 4.99 1.79
N ALA A 62 -0.95 5.87 0.89
CA ALA A 62 -0.04 6.97 1.14
C ALA A 62 -0.78 8.30 1.00
N ARG A 63 -0.67 9.15 2.02
CA ARG A 63 -1.29 10.48 2.02
C ARG A 63 -0.30 11.55 2.43
N ARG A 64 -0.31 12.67 1.69
CA ARG A 64 0.51 13.84 1.98
C ARG A 64 -0.30 15.11 1.71
N ALA A 65 -0.40 15.97 2.72
CA ALA A 65 -0.99 17.29 2.58
C ALA A 65 -0.08 18.20 1.73
N PRO A 66 -0.62 19.20 1.02
CA PRO A 66 0.14 19.96 0.02
C PRO A 66 1.36 20.71 0.58
N GLU A 67 1.31 21.14 1.84
CA GLU A 67 2.39 21.84 2.52
C GLU A 67 3.26 20.90 3.38
N ASP A 68 2.87 19.63 3.47
CA ASP A 68 3.54 18.66 4.33
C ASP A 68 4.71 18.00 3.60
N LYS A 69 5.82 17.82 4.32
CA LYS A 69 7.02 17.14 3.81
C LYS A 69 7.01 15.65 4.11
N ILE A 70 6.10 15.21 4.98
CA ILE A 70 6.02 13.84 5.45
C ILE A 70 4.80 13.17 4.82
N THR A 71 5.02 12.00 4.23
CA THR A 71 3.93 11.13 3.79
C THR A 71 3.52 10.22 4.94
N HIS A 72 2.24 10.19 5.24
CA HIS A 72 1.66 9.21 6.16
C HIS A 72 1.27 7.98 5.37
N VAL A 73 1.65 6.81 5.87
CA VAL A 73 1.42 5.53 5.22
C VAL A 73 0.56 4.66 6.12
N THR A 74 -0.44 4.01 5.53
CA THR A 74 -1.25 2.99 6.19
C THR A 74 -1.24 1.73 5.34
N ILE A 75 -0.84 0.60 5.92
CA ILE A 75 -0.84 -0.71 5.28
C ILE A 75 -1.96 -1.53 5.90
N PHE A 76 -2.82 -2.05 5.04
CA PHE A 76 -3.90 -2.96 5.37
C PHE A 76 -3.54 -4.35 4.85
N SER A 77 -3.40 -5.31 5.74
CA SER A 77 -3.20 -6.72 5.38
C SER A 77 -4.21 -7.61 6.09
N PRO A 78 -4.64 -8.73 5.48
CA PRO A 78 -5.45 -9.73 6.16
C PRO A 78 -4.64 -10.30 7.31
N LEU A 79 -5.32 -10.71 8.39
CA LEU A 79 -4.66 -11.50 9.41
C LEU A 79 -4.05 -12.77 8.79
N PRO A 80 -2.84 -13.17 9.21
CA PRO A 80 -2.31 -14.46 8.85
C PRO A 80 -3.30 -15.53 9.30
N LYS A 81 -3.63 -16.47 8.40
CA LYS A 81 -4.41 -17.65 8.80
C LYS A 81 -3.56 -18.44 9.80
N PRO A 82 -4.13 -18.91 10.91
CA PRO A 82 -3.41 -19.83 11.79
C PRO A 82 -2.96 -21.03 10.95
N VAL A 83 -1.71 -21.43 11.14
CA VAL A 83 -1.22 -22.72 10.60
C VAL A 83 -1.97 -23.77 11.42
N GLU A 84 -2.92 -24.48 10.80
CA GLU A 84 -3.43 -25.71 11.40
C GLU A 84 -2.25 -26.68 11.44
N GLU A 85 -1.79 -26.98 12.65
CA GLU A 85 -0.73 -27.95 12.95
C GLU A 85 -1.30 -29.37 12.94
#